data_AF-A0A452ZVH1-F1
#
_entry.id   AF-A0A452ZVH1-F1
#
_cell.length_a   1.000
_cell.length_b   1.000
_cell.length_c   1.000
_cell.angle_alpha   90.00
_cell.angle_beta   90.00
_cell.angle_gamma   90.00
#
_symmetry.space_group_name_H-M   'P 1'
#
loop_
_entity.id
_entity.type
_entity.pdbx_description
1 polymer ?
#
loop_
_entity_poly.entity_id
_entity_poly.type
_entity_poly.pdbx_seq_one_letter_code
_entity_poly.pdbx_strand_id
1 'polypeptide(L)'
;MARPTEVDLVGGYYDAGDNVKFGLPMAFTVTMMSWSILEYGKQMAASGELKNAMDAVKWGTDYFIKAHPEPDVLYGEVGDGDTDHTCWQRPEDMTTSRQAFRVDPQNPGSDLAGETAAAMAAASMIFRTTYPGYANLLLEHSKQLFEFADKYRGKYDASITVARNYYGSFSGYGDELL
;
A
#
# COMPACT_ATOMS: atom_id res chain seq x y z
N MET A 1 18.60 -25.17 -8.33
CA MET A 1 18.20 -24.07 -7.42
C MET A 1 17.25 -23.18 -8.20
N ALA A 2 15.98 -23.11 -7.79
CA ALA A 2 15.03 -22.19 -8.42
C ALA A 2 15.47 -20.76 -8.09
N ARG A 3 15.59 -19.90 -9.11
CA ARG A 3 15.75 -18.46 -8.89
C ARG A 3 14.52 -17.98 -8.11
N PRO A 4 14.65 -17.12 -7.10
CA PRO A 4 13.48 -16.47 -6.50
C PRO A 4 12.72 -15.81 -7.65
N THR A 5 11.40 -16.06 -7.75
CA THR A 5 10.54 -15.31 -8.65
C THR A 5 10.62 -13.84 -8.24
N GLU A 6 11.31 -13.04 -9.05
CA GLU A 6 11.54 -11.63 -8.81
C GLU A 6 10.21 -10.90 -8.98
N VAL A 7 9.66 -10.37 -7.89
CA VAL A 7 8.41 -9.59 -7.90
C VAL A 7 8.73 -8.19 -8.38
N ASP A 8 8.07 -7.71 -9.44
CA ASP A 8 8.18 -6.32 -9.89
C ASP A 8 7.47 -5.40 -8.89
N LEU A 9 8.24 -4.62 -8.13
CA LEU A 9 7.72 -3.65 -7.16
C LEU A 9 7.94 -2.19 -7.60
N VAL A 10 8.13 -1.94 -8.91
CA VAL A 10 8.21 -0.58 -9.47
C VAL A 10 6.83 0.09 -9.47
N GLY A 11 6.79 1.38 -9.12
CA GLY A 11 5.57 2.19 -8.98
C GLY A 11 5.33 2.63 -7.53
N GLY A 12 4.11 3.05 -7.21
CA GLY A 12 3.76 3.52 -5.86
C GLY A 12 4.39 4.87 -5.52
N TYR A 13 4.24 5.29 -4.27
CA TYR A 13 4.70 6.59 -3.79
C TYR A 13 5.92 6.46 -2.89
N TYR A 14 6.85 7.41 -3.00
CA TYR A 14 7.75 7.69 -1.88
C TYR A 14 6.95 8.35 -0.76
N ASP A 15 7.33 8.06 0.47
CA ASP A 15 6.54 8.43 1.64
C ASP A 15 6.55 9.94 1.90
N ALA A 16 7.75 10.54 1.95
CA ALA A 16 7.89 11.95 2.29
C ALA A 16 8.97 12.65 1.43
N GLY A 17 9.98 13.22 2.07
CA GLY A 17 11.17 13.79 1.40
C GLY A 17 12.29 12.77 1.19
N ASP A 18 12.06 11.53 1.62
CA ASP A 18 12.91 10.38 1.42
C ASP A 18 12.47 9.57 0.19
N ASN A 19 13.10 8.42 -0.03
CA ASN A 19 12.82 7.51 -1.14
C ASN A 19 12.41 6.10 -0.67
N VAL A 20 12.04 5.94 0.61
CA VAL A 20 11.44 4.69 1.09
C VAL A 20 9.97 4.66 0.71
N LYS A 21 9.49 3.47 0.37
CA LYS A 21 8.07 3.21 0.14
C LYS A 21 7.51 2.53 1.38
N PHE A 22 7.02 3.30 2.35
CA PHE A 22 6.35 2.75 3.53
C PHE A 22 4.89 2.41 3.21
N GLY A 23 4.54 1.14 3.31
CA GLY A 23 3.25 0.61 2.85
C GLY A 23 2.06 1.07 3.69
N LEU A 24 2.20 1.12 5.02
CA LEU A 24 1.11 1.51 5.92
C LEU A 24 0.61 2.95 5.66
N PRO A 25 1.46 4.00 5.71
CA PRO A 25 1.01 5.37 5.41
C PRO A 25 0.58 5.54 3.94
N MET A 26 1.16 4.79 2.99
CA MET A 26 0.72 4.80 1.60
C MET A 26 -0.71 4.25 1.45
N ALA A 27 -1.01 3.12 2.11
CA ALA A 27 -2.34 2.52 2.11
C ALA A 27 -3.38 3.48 2.68
N PHE A 28 -3.09 4.06 3.86
CA PHE A 28 -3.93 5.10 4.48
C PHE A 28 -4.18 6.29 3.54
N THR A 29 -3.13 6.78 2.88
CA THR A 29 -3.24 7.89 1.92
C THR A 29 -4.18 7.55 0.76
N VAL A 30 -4.07 6.33 0.22
CA VAL A 30 -4.94 5.86 -0.87
C VAL A 30 -6.39 5.67 -0.41
N THR A 31 -6.62 5.17 0.81
CA THR A 31 -7.95 5.10 1.44
C THR A 31 -8.57 6.50 1.53
N MET A 32 -7.85 7.47 2.07
CA MET A 32 -8.35 8.84 2.26
C MET A 32 -8.58 9.58 0.95
N MET A 33 -7.72 9.39 -0.06
CA MET A 33 -7.96 9.93 -1.41
C MET A 33 -9.21 9.31 -2.04
N SER A 34 -9.39 8.00 -1.93
CA SER A 34 -10.55 7.29 -2.46
C SER A 34 -11.85 7.76 -1.78
N TRP A 35 -11.84 7.88 -0.46
CA TRP A 35 -12.98 8.40 0.31
C TRP A 35 -13.30 9.84 -0.10
N SER A 36 -12.29 10.70 -0.25
CA SER A 36 -12.49 12.09 -0.71
C SER A 36 -13.15 12.16 -2.10
N ILE A 37 -12.81 11.25 -3.01
CA ILE A 37 -13.44 11.16 -4.34
C ILE A 37 -14.90 10.68 -4.22
N LEU A 38 -15.20 9.72 -3.33
CA LEU A 38 -16.56 9.24 -3.11
C LEU A 38 -17.48 10.35 -2.59
N GLU A 39 -16.99 11.17 -1.65
CA GLU A 39 -17.77 12.27 -1.05
C GLU A 39 -17.86 13.51 -1.96
N TYR A 40 -16.72 13.90 -2.56
CA TYR A 40 -16.57 15.20 -3.22
C TYR A 40 -16.27 15.11 -4.72
N GLY A 41 -16.44 13.93 -5.33
CA GLY A 41 -16.12 13.70 -6.74
C GLY A 41 -16.87 14.61 -7.71
N LYS A 42 -18.08 15.07 -7.37
CA LYS A 42 -18.83 16.04 -8.20
C LYS A 42 -18.16 17.42 -8.22
N GLN A 43 -17.65 17.87 -7.08
CA GLN A 43 -16.94 19.14 -6.93
C GLN A 43 -15.60 19.06 -7.64
N MET A 44 -14.87 17.95 -7.49
CA MET A 44 -13.64 17.69 -8.25
C MET A 44 -13.91 17.65 -9.76
N ALA A 45 -15.04 17.09 -10.20
CA ALA A 45 -15.41 17.09 -11.61
C ALA A 45 -15.71 18.51 -12.10
N ALA A 46 -16.42 19.31 -11.30
CA ALA A 46 -16.72 20.71 -11.62
C ALA A 46 -15.46 21.59 -11.69
N SER A 47 -14.42 21.26 -10.94
CA SER A 47 -13.11 21.95 -11.01
C SER A 47 -12.14 21.35 -12.04
N GLY A 48 -12.51 20.26 -12.72
CA GLY A 48 -11.65 19.57 -13.69
C GLY A 48 -10.59 18.63 -13.09
N GLU A 49 -10.60 18.40 -11.78
CA GLU A 49 -9.57 17.65 -11.05
C GLU A 49 -9.92 16.17 -10.79
N LEU A 50 -11.17 15.76 -11.05
CA LEU A 50 -11.60 14.37 -10.76
C LEU A 50 -10.70 13.34 -11.45
N LYS A 51 -10.30 13.59 -12.70
CA LYS A 51 -9.42 12.67 -13.42
C LYS A 51 -8.05 12.55 -12.75
N ASN A 52 -7.45 13.67 -12.35
CA ASN A 52 -6.14 13.67 -11.68
C ASN A 52 -6.22 12.93 -10.33
N ALA A 53 -7.29 13.17 -9.56
CA ALA A 53 -7.52 12.48 -8.30
C ALA A 53 -7.66 10.96 -8.49
N MET A 54 -8.43 10.53 -9.50
CA MET A 54 -8.56 9.11 -9.84
C MET A 54 -7.24 8.51 -10.34
N ASP A 55 -6.47 9.23 -11.16
CA ASP A 55 -5.17 8.77 -11.63
C ASP A 55 -4.17 8.63 -10.46
N ALA A 56 -4.23 9.50 -9.44
CA ALA A 56 -3.44 9.39 -8.21
C ALA A 56 -3.79 8.15 -7.38
N VAL A 57 -5.09 7.88 -7.16
CA VAL A 57 -5.52 6.63 -6.50
C VAL A 57 -5.04 5.41 -7.27
N LYS A 58 -5.18 5.44 -8.61
CA LYS A 58 -4.77 4.33 -9.47
C LYS A 58 -3.27 4.04 -9.36
N TRP A 59 -2.42 5.07 -9.25
CA TRP A 59 -0.98 4.90 -9.08
C TRP A 59 -0.61 4.12 -7.82
N GLY A 60 -1.31 4.38 -6.71
CA GLY A 60 -1.17 3.62 -5.47
C GLY A 60 -1.69 2.19 -5.59
N THR A 61 -2.90 2.01 -6.13
CA THR A 61 -3.51 0.67 -6.23
C THR A 61 -2.84 -0.24 -7.26
N ASP A 62 -2.28 0.31 -8.34
CA ASP A 62 -1.44 -0.46 -9.28
C ASP A 62 -0.20 -1.03 -8.57
N TYR A 63 0.37 -0.30 -7.61
CA TYR A 63 1.45 -0.82 -6.78
C TYR A 63 0.97 -1.86 -5.78
N PHE A 64 -0.18 -1.68 -5.12
CA PHE A 64 -0.71 -2.69 -4.20
C PHE A 64 -1.00 -4.03 -4.88
N ILE A 65 -1.50 -4.02 -6.12
CA ILE A 65 -1.67 -5.25 -6.92
C ILE A 65 -0.34 -5.98 -7.09
N LYS A 66 0.74 -5.25 -7.39
CA LYS A 66 2.09 -5.82 -7.52
C LYS A 66 2.66 -6.32 -6.19
N ALA A 67 2.41 -5.56 -5.11
CA ALA A 67 2.87 -5.86 -3.76
C ALA A 67 2.13 -7.05 -3.13
N HIS A 68 0.99 -7.47 -3.70
CA HIS A 68 0.18 -8.59 -3.23
C HIS A 68 0.18 -9.75 -4.27
N PRO A 69 1.31 -10.48 -4.43
CA PRO A 69 1.45 -11.51 -5.46
C PRO A 69 0.74 -12.83 -5.12
N GLU A 70 0.45 -13.09 -3.85
CA GLU A 70 -0.18 -14.30 -3.34
C GLU A 70 -1.16 -13.93 -2.21
N PRO A 71 -2.29 -14.66 -2.01
CA PRO A 71 -3.37 -14.24 -1.10
C PRO A 71 -2.95 -13.89 0.34
N ASP A 72 -1.91 -14.58 0.85
CA ASP A 72 -1.41 -14.41 2.22
C ASP A 72 -0.03 -13.70 2.25
N VAL A 73 0.38 -12.98 1.20
CA VAL A 73 1.70 -12.31 1.12
C VAL A 73 1.56 -10.87 0.66
N LEU A 74 1.99 -9.91 1.48
CA LEU A 74 1.98 -8.49 1.14
C LEU A 74 3.35 -7.84 1.38
N TYR A 75 3.94 -7.25 0.34
CA TYR A 75 5.13 -6.41 0.45
C TYR A 75 4.75 -5.04 1.02
N GLY A 76 5.29 -4.74 2.19
CA GLY A 76 4.94 -3.56 2.99
C GLY A 76 5.99 -2.47 3.01
N GLU A 77 7.21 -2.74 2.55
CA GLU A 77 8.27 -1.74 2.51
C GLU A 77 9.24 -2.04 1.36
N VAL A 78 9.67 -1.00 0.65
CA VAL A 78 10.79 -1.07 -0.29
C VAL A 78 11.76 0.04 0.03
N GLY A 79 12.96 -0.38 0.41
CA GLY A 79 13.98 0.50 0.94
C GLY A 79 14.26 0.26 2.41
N ASP A 80 15.41 0.75 2.85
CA ASP A 80 15.87 0.74 4.23
C ASP A 80 16.05 2.20 4.65
N GLY A 81 15.31 2.61 5.68
CA GLY A 81 15.26 4.01 6.11
C GLY A 81 16.62 4.55 6.57
N ASP A 82 17.42 3.73 7.27
CA ASP A 82 18.72 4.16 7.78
C ASP A 82 19.66 4.56 6.63
N THR A 83 19.81 3.68 5.63
CA THR A 83 20.67 3.99 4.48
C THR A 83 20.09 5.08 3.60
N ASP A 84 18.77 5.12 3.43
CA ASP A 84 18.12 6.13 2.59
C ASP A 84 18.25 7.54 3.18
N HIS A 85 18.02 7.70 4.48
CA HIS A 85 17.99 9.00 5.14
C HIS A 85 19.40 9.59 5.37
N THR A 86 20.45 8.77 5.24
CA THR A 86 21.84 9.27 5.25
C THR A 86 22.25 9.91 3.91
N CYS A 87 21.43 9.80 2.86
CA CYS A 87 21.79 10.24 1.52
C CYS A 87 20.80 11.27 0.95
N TRP A 88 21.26 12.51 0.76
CA TRP A 88 20.48 13.55 0.09
C TRP A 88 20.75 13.55 -1.41
N GLN A 89 19.89 12.90 -2.18
CA GLN A 89 20.06 12.75 -3.64
C GLN A 89 18.71 12.74 -4.36
N ARG A 90 18.76 12.92 -5.68
CA ARG A 90 17.58 12.75 -6.53
C ARG A 90 17.24 11.26 -6.61
N PRO A 91 15.95 10.87 -6.65
CA PRO A 91 15.55 9.47 -6.69
C PRO A 91 16.13 8.69 -7.89
N GLU A 92 16.33 9.35 -9.03
CA GLU A 92 16.94 8.76 -10.22
C GLU A 92 18.43 8.41 -10.09
N ASP A 93 19.11 8.99 -9.10
CA ASP A 93 20.55 8.78 -8.84
C ASP A 93 20.81 7.83 -7.65
N MET A 94 19.76 7.20 -7.10
CA MET A 94 19.86 6.39 -5.89
C MET A 94 20.83 5.22 -6.02
N THR A 95 21.66 5.06 -5.00
CA THR A 95 22.57 3.92 -4.81
C THR A 95 22.35 3.18 -3.48
N THR A 96 21.37 3.62 -2.68
CA THR A 96 20.99 3.04 -1.38
C THR A 96 20.23 1.72 -1.56
N SER A 97 20.21 0.88 -0.51
CA SER A 97 19.59 -0.45 -0.59
C SER A 97 18.09 -0.35 -0.84
N ARG A 98 17.57 -0.98 -1.90
CA ARG A 98 16.13 -1.12 -2.19
C ARG A 98 15.60 -2.50 -1.88
N GLN A 99 16.08 -3.07 -0.77
CA GLN A 99 15.54 -4.31 -0.22
C GLN A 99 14.03 -4.18 0.02
N ALA A 100 13.30 -5.22 -0.37
CA ALA A 100 11.86 -5.30 -0.14
C ALA A 100 11.57 -6.16 1.09
N PHE A 101 10.65 -5.70 1.92
CA PHE A 101 10.18 -6.40 3.12
C PHE A 101 8.68 -6.69 2.99
N ARG A 102 8.24 -7.79 3.61
CA ARG A 102 6.87 -8.29 3.48
C ARG A 102 6.35 -8.85 4.77
N VAL A 103 5.04 -8.98 4.83
CA VAL A 103 4.31 -9.77 5.82
C VAL A 103 3.76 -11.03 5.16
N ASP A 104 3.70 -12.11 5.93
CA ASP A 104 3.24 -13.44 5.53
C ASP A 104 2.69 -14.21 6.75
N PRO A 105 2.16 -15.44 6.63
CA PRO A 105 1.58 -16.15 7.77
C PRO A 105 2.57 -16.44 8.92
N GLN A 106 3.88 -16.43 8.64
CA GLN A 106 4.91 -16.61 9.67
C GLN A 106 5.29 -15.28 10.33
N ASN A 107 5.14 -14.16 9.60
CA ASN A 107 5.44 -12.81 10.03
C ASN A 107 4.25 -11.89 9.68
N PRO A 108 3.13 -11.96 10.45
CA PRO A 108 1.89 -11.27 10.09
C PRO A 108 1.95 -9.74 10.26
N GLY A 109 0.99 -9.05 9.65
CA GLY A 109 0.79 -7.60 9.82
C GLY A 109 -0.64 -7.20 9.47
N SER A 110 -1.54 -7.37 10.42
CA SER A 110 -2.98 -7.16 10.29
C SER A 110 -3.36 -5.71 10.03
N ASP A 111 -2.65 -4.77 10.65
CA ASP A 111 -2.76 -3.34 10.43
C ASP A 111 -2.41 -2.97 8.97
N LEU A 112 -1.22 -3.36 8.51
CA LEU A 112 -0.79 -3.11 7.13
C LEU A 112 -1.73 -3.77 6.10
N ALA A 113 -2.08 -5.04 6.31
CA ALA A 113 -2.94 -5.78 5.39
C ALA A 113 -4.38 -5.26 5.42
N GLY A 114 -4.92 -4.91 6.60
CA GLY A 114 -6.24 -4.33 6.79
C GLY A 114 -6.37 -2.97 6.12
N GLU A 115 -5.42 -2.06 6.33
CA GLU A 115 -5.44 -0.74 5.70
C GLU A 115 -5.28 -0.85 4.17
N THR A 116 -4.43 -1.77 3.68
CA THR A 116 -4.32 -2.02 2.23
C THR A 116 -5.62 -2.60 1.66
N ALA A 117 -6.29 -3.49 2.40
CA ALA A 117 -7.60 -4.01 2.02
C ALA A 117 -8.65 -2.89 1.94
N ALA A 118 -8.67 -1.97 2.92
CA ALA A 118 -9.55 -0.80 2.94
C ALA A 118 -9.30 0.13 1.74
N ALA A 119 -8.03 0.42 1.45
CA ALA A 119 -7.63 1.22 0.29
C ALA A 119 -8.14 0.63 -1.03
N MET A 120 -7.96 -0.67 -1.23
CA MET A 120 -8.41 -1.36 -2.45
C MET A 120 -9.94 -1.48 -2.51
N ALA A 121 -10.63 -1.68 -1.39
CA ALA A 121 -12.10 -1.67 -1.32
C ALA A 121 -12.67 -0.31 -1.73
N ALA A 122 -12.19 0.77 -1.11
CA ALA A 122 -12.62 2.14 -1.41
C ALA A 122 -12.34 2.52 -2.87
N ALA A 123 -11.14 2.19 -3.36
CA ALA A 123 -10.78 2.41 -4.76
C ALA A 123 -11.66 1.59 -5.73
N SER A 124 -12.08 0.38 -5.37
CA SER A 124 -13.00 -0.42 -6.19
C SER A 124 -14.35 0.29 -6.41
N MET A 125 -14.79 1.11 -5.45
CA MET A 125 -16.03 1.87 -5.55
C MET A 125 -15.90 3.02 -6.55
N ILE A 126 -14.80 3.79 -6.49
CA ILE A 126 -14.59 4.94 -7.41
C ILE A 126 -14.45 4.48 -8.86
N PHE A 127 -13.84 3.31 -9.11
CA PHE A 127 -13.59 2.79 -10.47
C PHE A 127 -14.74 1.92 -11.01
N ARG A 128 -15.76 1.63 -10.21
CA ARG A 128 -16.82 0.66 -10.54
C ARG A 128 -17.50 0.94 -11.88
N THR A 129 -17.75 2.20 -12.19
CA THR A 129 -18.48 2.63 -13.39
C THR A 129 -17.55 2.83 -14.58
N THR A 130 -16.38 3.43 -14.37
CA THR A 130 -15.44 3.78 -15.44
C THR A 130 -14.56 2.60 -15.88
N TYR A 131 -14.14 1.75 -14.94
CA TYR A 131 -13.23 0.62 -15.17
C TYR A 131 -13.70 -0.63 -14.39
N PRO A 132 -14.82 -1.27 -14.77
CA PRO A 132 -15.43 -2.35 -13.99
C PRO A 132 -14.51 -3.57 -13.81
N GLY A 133 -13.68 -3.90 -14.80
CA GLY A 133 -12.70 -4.98 -14.70
C GLY A 133 -11.63 -4.71 -13.64
N TYR A 134 -11.11 -3.48 -13.61
CA TYR A 134 -10.13 -3.06 -12.60
C TYR A 134 -10.77 -3.00 -11.21
N ALA A 135 -12.00 -2.49 -11.10
CA ALA A 135 -12.74 -2.49 -9.84
C ALA A 135 -13.00 -3.91 -9.27
N ASN A 136 -13.23 -4.90 -10.13
CA ASN A 136 -13.35 -6.30 -9.70
C ASN A 136 -12.02 -6.85 -9.18
N LEU A 137 -10.93 -6.58 -9.89
CA LEU A 137 -9.58 -6.98 -9.48
C LEU A 137 -9.22 -6.37 -8.10
N LEU A 138 -9.46 -5.08 -7.90
CA LEU A 138 -9.21 -4.44 -6.61
C LEU A 138 -10.03 -5.06 -5.48
N LEU A 139 -11.30 -5.35 -5.73
CA LEU A 139 -12.17 -5.96 -4.72
C LEU A 139 -11.74 -7.41 -4.40
N GLU A 140 -11.17 -8.14 -5.35
CA GLU A 140 -10.62 -9.48 -5.13
C GLU A 140 -9.40 -9.43 -4.19
N HIS A 141 -8.42 -8.59 -4.51
CA HIS A 141 -7.25 -8.40 -3.64
C HIS A 141 -7.64 -7.89 -2.25
N SER A 142 -8.60 -6.96 -2.17
CA SER A 142 -9.11 -6.43 -0.90
C SER A 142 -9.65 -7.54 0.01
N LYS A 143 -10.48 -8.45 -0.53
CA LYS A 143 -11.04 -9.57 0.24
C LYS A 143 -9.95 -10.51 0.75
N GLN A 144 -9.01 -10.87 -0.11
CA GLN A 144 -7.89 -11.74 0.23
C GLN A 144 -7.03 -11.12 1.35
N LEU A 145 -6.67 -9.83 1.22
CA LEU A 145 -5.88 -9.13 2.23
C LEU A 145 -6.62 -9.01 3.57
N PHE A 146 -7.92 -8.75 3.55
CA PHE A 146 -8.71 -8.69 4.78
C PHE A 146 -8.82 -10.07 5.45
N GLU A 147 -9.05 -11.13 4.67
CA GLU A 147 -9.02 -12.51 5.18
C GLU A 147 -7.65 -12.88 5.76
N PHE A 148 -6.56 -12.51 5.09
CA PHE A 148 -5.19 -12.68 5.59
C PHE A 148 -4.98 -11.92 6.91
N ALA A 149 -5.39 -10.65 6.97
CA ALA A 149 -5.25 -9.77 8.13
C ALA A 149 -5.97 -10.30 9.37
N ASP A 150 -7.22 -10.77 9.22
CA ASP A 150 -8.01 -11.29 10.34
C ASP A 150 -7.55 -12.69 10.77
N LYS A 151 -7.16 -13.54 9.82
CA LYS A 151 -6.74 -14.93 10.09
C LYS A 151 -5.39 -15.02 10.79
N TYR A 152 -4.42 -14.20 10.39
CA TYR A 152 -3.07 -14.21 10.98
C TYR A 152 -2.80 -12.88 11.67
N ARG A 153 -3.10 -12.83 12.97
CA ARG A 153 -3.09 -11.57 13.72
C ARG A 153 -1.69 -11.17 14.18
N GLY A 154 -1.31 -9.93 13.91
CA GLY A 154 -0.06 -9.34 14.39
C GLY A 154 0.12 -7.91 13.95
N LYS A 155 0.99 -7.17 14.64
CA LYS A 155 1.40 -5.82 14.21
C LYS A 155 2.46 -5.95 13.13
N TYR A 156 2.34 -5.20 12.03
CA TYR A 156 3.30 -5.34 10.93
C TYR A 156 4.72 -4.95 11.33
N ASP A 157 4.89 -4.01 12.26
CA ASP A 157 6.19 -3.52 12.73
C ASP A 157 6.95 -4.52 13.62
N ALA A 158 6.29 -5.60 14.06
CA ALA A 158 6.93 -6.76 14.66
C ALA A 158 7.54 -7.70 13.60
N SER A 159 7.05 -7.63 12.37
CA SER A 159 7.46 -8.44 11.22
C SER A 159 8.45 -7.69 10.32
N ILE A 160 8.08 -6.48 9.89
CA ILE A 160 8.92 -5.52 9.18
C ILE A 160 9.54 -4.58 10.22
N THR A 161 10.51 -5.10 10.96
CA THR A 161 11.10 -4.38 12.11
C THR A 161 11.81 -3.08 11.76
N VAL A 162 12.27 -2.93 10.51
CA VAL A 162 12.88 -1.70 10.00
C VAL A 162 11.90 -0.52 9.99
N ALA A 163 10.60 -0.78 9.86
CA ALA A 163 9.57 0.25 9.86
C ALA A 163 9.31 0.87 11.23
N ARG A 164 9.68 0.16 12.32
CA ARG A 164 9.27 0.48 13.70
C ARG A 164 9.70 1.86 14.17
N ASN A 165 10.86 2.34 13.71
CA ASN A 165 11.39 3.65 14.08
C ASN A 165 10.80 4.81 13.25
N TYR A 166 10.00 4.50 12.23
CA TYR A 166 9.38 5.46 11.33
C TYR A 166 7.85 5.46 11.50
N TYR A 167 7.21 4.33 11.18
CA TYR A 167 5.76 4.14 11.20
C TYR A 167 5.37 2.97 12.10
N GLY A 168 5.81 2.99 13.36
CA GLY A 168 5.44 1.96 14.34
C GLY A 168 3.92 1.81 14.53
N SER A 169 3.47 0.58 14.77
CA SER A 169 2.06 0.25 15.02
C SER A 169 1.71 0.54 16.49
N PHE A 170 1.49 1.82 16.80
CA PHE A 170 1.27 2.27 18.17
C PHE A 170 -0.14 1.94 18.69
N SER A 171 -1.18 2.13 17.87
CA SER A 171 -2.58 1.79 18.20
C SER A 171 -2.83 0.28 18.21
N GLY A 172 -2.01 -0.48 17.47
CA GLY A 172 -2.23 -1.89 17.20
C GLY A 172 -2.88 -2.07 15.84
N TYR A 173 -3.66 -3.14 15.68
CA TYR A 173 -4.34 -3.49 14.44
C TYR A 173 -5.86 -3.63 14.60
N GLY A 174 -6.38 -3.31 15.80
CA GLY A 174 -7.77 -3.57 16.13
C GLY A 174 -8.72 -2.66 15.36
N ASP A 175 -8.27 -1.44 15.08
CA ASP A 175 -8.95 -0.41 14.31
C ASP A 175 -8.99 -0.72 12.81
N GLU A 176 -7.95 -1.32 12.25
CA GLU A 176 -7.88 -1.72 10.84
C GLU A 176 -8.71 -2.98 10.51
N LEU A 177 -9.23 -3.69 11.53
CA LEU A 177 -10.08 -4.88 11.36
C LEU A 177 -11.58 -4.63 11.58
N LEU A 178 -12.01 -3.36 11.73
CA LEU A 178 -13.40 -2.97 12.01
C LEU A 178 -14.34 -3.05 10.79
#